data_AF-A0A7K5MAG8-F1
#
_entry.id   AF-A0A7K5MAG8-F1
#
_cell.length_a   1.000
_cell.length_b   1.000
_cell.length_c   1.000
_cell.angle_alpha   90.00
_cell.angle_beta   90.00
_cell.angle_gamma   90.00
#
_symmetry.space_group_name_H-M   'P 1'
#
loop_
_entity.id
_entity.type
_entity.pdbx_description
1 polymer ?
#
loop_
_entity_poly.entity_id
_entity_poly.type
_entity_poly.pdbx_seq_one_letter_code
_entity_poly.pdbx_strand_id
1 'polypeptide(L)' 'CHHVTGECSCPPGWTGHDCKHPCSSGRWGRDCANSCACDGGDGSCDPTTGTCSCQPGFTGQHCQ' A
#
# COMPACT_ATOMS: atom_id res chain seq x y z
N CYS A 1 0.17 -19.28 3.92
CA CYS A 1 0.07 -19.23 2.45
C CYS A 1 -0.93 -20.29 2.00
N HIS A 2 -1.74 -19.96 1.00
CA HIS A 2 -2.74 -20.85 0.45
C HIS A 2 -2.06 -21.98 -0.32
N HIS A 3 -2.20 -23.21 0.17
CA HIS A 3 -1.42 -24.36 -0.33
C HIS A 3 -1.77 -24.77 -1.77
N VAL A 4 -2.87 -24.26 -2.33
CA VAL A 4 -3.33 -24.56 -3.69
C VAL A 4 -2.92 -23.48 -4.69
N THR A 5 -3.02 -22.20 -4.31
CA THR A 5 -2.72 -21.07 -5.22
C THR A 5 -1.30 -20.52 -5.06
N GLY A 6 -0.62 -20.88 -3.96
CA GLY A 6 0.68 -20.30 -3.61
C GLY A 6 0.58 -18.87 -3.06
N GLU A 7 -0.63 -18.33 -2.90
CA GLU A 7 -0.84 -16.97 -2.42
C GLU A 7 -0.54 -16.91 -0.92
N CYS A 8 0.57 -16.28 -0.57
CA CYS A 8 0.86 -15.93 0.82
C CYS A 8 0.02 -14.72 1.21
N SER A 9 -0.62 -14.80 2.38
CA SER A 9 -1.41 -13.70 2.93
C SER A 9 -0.56 -12.93 3.93
N CYS A 10 0.15 -11.90 3.48
CA CYS A 10 1.02 -11.10 4.32
C CYS A 10 0.24 -10.12 5.22
N PRO A 11 0.83 -9.68 6.34
CA PRO A 11 0.27 -8.56 7.07
C PRO A 11 0.22 -7.31 6.18
N PRO A 12 -0.70 -6.38 6.46
CA PRO A 12 -0.79 -5.15 5.70
C PRO A 12 0.54 -4.39 5.73
N GLY A 13 0.96 -3.87 4.58
CA GLY A 13 2.24 -3.17 4.43
C GLY A 13 3.43 -4.05 4.05
N TRP A 14 3.21 -5.37 3.94
CA TRP A 14 4.23 -6.34 3.59
C TRP A 14 3.80 -7.23 2.41
N THR A 15 4.79 -7.73 1.69
CA THR A 15 4.64 -8.59 0.51
C THR A 15 5.84 -9.51 0.33
N GLY A 16 5.81 -10.29 -0.74
CA GLY A 16 6.76 -11.33 -1.07
C GLY A 16 6.44 -12.66 -0.39
N HIS A 17 7.11 -13.72 -0.84
CA HIS A 17 6.91 -15.08 -0.32
C HIS A 17 7.10 -15.20 1.21
N ASP A 18 8.02 -14.41 1.77
CA ASP A 18 8.34 -14.38 3.20
C ASP A 18 7.62 -13.27 3.98
N CYS A 19 6.83 -12.41 3.33
CA CYS A 19 6.24 -11.22 3.96
C CYS A 19 7.27 -10.28 4.62
N LYS A 20 8.50 -10.28 4.11
CA LYS A 20 9.62 -9.44 4.59
C LYS A 20 9.93 -8.27 3.67
N HIS A 21 9.25 -8.17 2.54
CA HIS A 21 9.43 -7.04 1.63
C HIS A 21 8.34 -6.02 1.92
N PRO A 22 8.66 -4.76 2.21
CA PRO A 22 7.66 -3.73 2.36
C PRO A 22 6.94 -3.48 1.02
N CYS A 23 5.71 -3.00 1.08
CA CYS A 23 4.98 -2.59 -0.12
C CYS A 23 5.72 -1.50 -0.89
N SER A 24 5.71 -1.61 -2.22
CA SER A 24 6.17 -0.52 -3.08
C SER A 24 5.28 0.71 -2.90
N SER A 25 5.88 1.89 -3.05
CA SER A 25 5.17 3.16 -3.06
C SER A 25 4.03 3.13 -4.08
N GLY A 26 2.81 3.42 -3.62
CA GLY A 26 1.61 3.34 -4.43
C GLY A 26 0.78 2.06 -4.24
N ARG A 27 1.12 1.19 -3.28
CA ARG A 27 0.30 0.03 -2.90
C ARG A 27 0.14 -0.11 -1.40
N TRP A 28 -0.96 -0.71 -0.97
CA TRP A 28 -1.30 -0.85 0.43
C TRP A 28 -2.18 -2.08 0.74
N GLY A 29 -2.34 -2.35 2.02
CA GLY A 29 -3.14 -3.46 2.53
C GLY A 29 -2.36 -4.78 2.55
N ARG A 30 -3.06 -5.88 2.81
CA ARG A 30 -2.50 -7.23 2.80
C ARG A 30 -1.94 -7.55 1.41
N ASP A 31 -0.69 -8.02 1.38
CA ASP A 31 0.05 -8.34 0.15
C ASP A 31 0.21 -7.18 -0.83
N CYS A 32 -0.04 -5.94 -0.39
CA CYS A 32 -0.07 -4.76 -1.26
C CYS A 32 -1.09 -4.92 -2.41
N ALA A 33 -2.19 -5.65 -2.14
CA ALA A 33 -3.23 -5.96 -3.11
C ALA A 33 -4.01 -4.72 -3.57
N ASN A 34 -4.04 -3.66 -2.77
CA ASN A 34 -4.71 -2.41 -3.12
C ASN A 34 -3.69 -1.42 -3.69
N SER A 35 -4.10 -0.68 -4.72
CA SER A 35 -3.36 0.47 -5.24
C SER A 35 -3.76 1.74 -4.49
N CYS A 36 -2.79 2.59 -4.20
CA CYS A 36 -3.04 3.91 -3.67
C CYS A 36 -3.56 4.82 -4.78
N ALA A 37 -4.57 5.62 -4.47
CA ALA A 37 -5.20 6.55 -5.40
C ALA A 37 -4.85 8.02 -5.07
N CYS A 38 -3.71 8.27 -4.42
CA CYS A 38 -3.24 9.63 -4.21
C CYS A 38 -2.86 10.24 -5.56
N ASP A 39 -3.40 11.41 -5.88
CA ASP A 39 -3.13 12.11 -7.13
C ASP A 39 -1.62 12.41 -7.27
N GLY A 40 -1.07 12.11 -8.45
CA GLY A 40 0.19 12.69 -8.96
C GLY A 40 1.51 12.32 -8.29
N GLY A 41 1.54 11.67 -7.13
CA GLY A 41 2.76 11.54 -6.32
C GLY A 41 3.02 12.73 -5.40
N ASP A 42 2.02 13.58 -5.20
CA ASP A 42 2.05 14.71 -4.27
C ASP A 42 1.84 14.29 -2.81
N GLY A 43 1.90 12.98 -2.53
CA GLY A 43 1.78 12.41 -1.20
C GLY A 43 2.34 10.98 -1.10
N SER A 44 2.69 10.58 0.12
CA SER A 44 3.11 9.21 0.44
C SER A 44 1.91 8.41 0.95
N CYS A 45 1.64 7.27 0.35
CA CYS A 45 0.57 6.39 0.81
C CYS A 45 1.05 5.45 1.91
N ASP A 46 0.31 5.35 3.01
CA ASP A 46 0.60 4.39 4.07
C ASP A 46 0.38 2.96 3.54
N PRO A 47 1.40 2.09 3.57
CA PRO A 47 1.31 0.76 3.00
C PRO A 47 0.41 -0.18 3.83
N THR A 48 0.08 0.19 5.07
CA THR A 48 -0.77 -0.57 5.99
C THR A 48 -2.23 -0.18 5.82
N THR A 49 -2.53 1.12 5.86
CA THR A 49 -3.91 1.66 5.86
C THR A 49 -4.39 2.19 4.53
N GLY A 50 -3.47 2.49 3.60
CA GLY A 50 -3.77 3.18 2.34
C GLY A 50 -4.00 4.67 2.48
N THR A 51 -3.75 5.24 3.67
CA THR A 51 -3.96 6.67 3.92
C THR A 51 -2.92 7.49 3.16
N CYS A 52 -3.37 8.46 2.36
CA CYS A 52 -2.49 9.40 1.69
C CYS A 52 -1.98 10.46 2.69
N SER A 53 -0.68 10.49 2.91
CA SER A 53 0.03 11.58 3.59
C SER A 53 0.44 12.62 2.56
N CYS A 54 -0.39 13.64 2.40
CA CYS A 54 -0.20 14.71 1.42
C CYS A 54 0.95 15.64 1.77
N GLN A 55 1.62 16.18 0.76
CA GLN A 55 2.57 17.28 0.94
C GLN A 55 1.86 18.53 1.51
N PRO A 56 2.58 19.41 2.23
CA PRO A 56 2.01 20.65 2.75
C PRO A 56 1.44 21.50 1.61
N GLY A 57 0.12 21.72 1.62
CA GLY A 57 -0.60 22.48 0.60
C GLY A 57 -1.64 21.68 -0.18
N PHE A 58 -1.60 20.35 -0.11
CA PHE A 58 -2.60 19.47 -0.69
C PHE A 58 -3.59 18.99 0.37
N THR A 59 -4.86 18.87 0.01
CA THR A 59 -5.93 18.52 0.96
C THR A 59 -6.85 17.43 0.41
N GLY A 60 -7.63 16.79 1.28
CA GLY A 60 -8.55 15.72 0.88
C GLY A 60 -7.92 14.32 0.86
N GLN A 61 -8.77 13.32 0.61
CA GLN A 61 -8.40 11.89 0.70
C GLN A 61 -7.35 11.47 -0.33
N HIS A 62 -7.28 12.18 -1.44
CA HIS A 62 -6.42 11.86 -2.58
C HIS A 62 -5.36 12.95 -2.82
N CYS A 63 -5.18 13.91 -1.91
CA CYS A 63 -4.24 15.03 -2.07
C CYS A 63 -4.52 15.89 -3.31
N GLN A 64 -5.72 16.49 -3.34
CA GLN A 64 -6.19 17.41 -4.38
C GLN A 64 -5.98 18.88 -3.98
#